data_AF-A0A5C6PHU4-F1
#
_entry.id   AF-A0A5C6PHU4-F1
#
_cell.length_a   1.000
_cell.length_b   1.000
_cell.length_c   1.000
_cell.angle_alpha   90.00
_cell.angle_beta   90.00
_cell.angle_gamma   90.00
#
_symmetry.space_group_name_H-M   'P 1'
#
loop_
_entity.id
_entity.type
_entity.pdbx_description
1 polymer ?
#
loop_
_entity_poly.entity_id
_entity_poly.type
_entity_poly.pdbx_seq_one_letter_code
_entity_poly.pdbx_strand_id
1 'polypeptide(L)' 'MSFSTECGICYSYRLEDSIPDQVCNDPRCGQPFHQACLYEWLRGLPSSRQSFSVIFGDCPYCSKPITVKMAPQKS' A
#
# COMPACT_ATOMS: atom_id res chain seq x y z
N MET A 1 -15.37 -15.61 -6.57
CA MET A 1 -14.22 -14.72 -6.74
C MET A 1 -13.91 -14.14 -5.38
N SER A 2 -12.85 -14.58 -4.72
CA SER A 2 -12.46 -14.08 -3.41
C SER A 2 -11.93 -12.65 -3.56
N PHE A 3 -12.71 -11.66 -3.15
CA PHE A 3 -12.16 -10.36 -2.83
C PHE A 3 -11.23 -10.61 -1.64
N SER A 4 -9.91 -10.67 -1.87
CA SER A 4 -8.98 -10.75 -0.74
C SER A 4 -9.15 -9.44 0.01
N THR A 5 -9.79 -9.51 1.16
CA THR A 5 -9.97 -8.37 2.06
C THR A 5 -8.69 -8.09 2.83
N GLU A 6 -7.68 -8.96 2.71
CA GLU A 6 -6.43 -8.91 3.46
C GLU A 6 -5.40 -8.03 2.74
N CYS A 7 -4.49 -7.45 3.51
CA CYS A 7 -3.38 -6.71 2.92
C CYS A 7 -2.50 -7.65 2.08
N GLY A 8 -2.19 -7.25 0.84
CA GLY A 8 -1.29 -8.00 -0.04
C GLY A 8 0.18 -8.07 0.41
N ILE A 9 0.54 -7.56 1.59
CA ILE A 9 1.93 -7.59 2.11
C ILE A 9 2.00 -8.42 3.39
N CYS A 10 1.16 -8.11 4.39
CA CYS A 10 1.17 -8.81 5.68
C CYS A 10 0.13 -9.94 5.80
N TYR A 11 -0.69 -10.15 4.76
CA TYR A 11 -1.76 -11.18 4.72
C TYR A 11 -2.72 -11.14 5.91
N SER A 12 -2.90 -9.96 6.50
CA SER A 12 -3.82 -9.73 7.61
C SER A 12 -4.85 -8.67 7.21
N TYR A 13 -6.09 -8.82 7.68
CA TYR A 13 -7.12 -7.78 7.52
C TYR A 13 -6.88 -6.60 8.46
N ARG A 14 -6.46 -6.85 9.70
CA ARG A 14 -6.18 -5.82 10.69
C ARG A 14 -4.70 -5.77 11.01
N LEU A 15 -4.16 -4.56 11.02
CA LEU A 15 -2.85 -4.25 11.58
C LEU A 15 -3.08 -3.09 12.56
N GLU A 16 -3.11 -3.42 13.85
CA GLU A 16 -3.59 -2.52 14.92
C GLU A 16 -5.00 -2.00 14.58
N ASP A 17 -5.19 -0.68 14.52
CA ASP A 17 -6.45 -0.03 14.16
C ASP A 17 -6.61 0.23 12.65
N SER A 18 -5.68 -0.26 11.82
CA SER A 18 -5.70 -0.06 10.37
C SER A 18 -6.27 -1.27 9.60
N ILE A 19 -6.94 -0.97 8.49
CA ILE A 19 -7.45 -1.93 7.49
C ILE A 19 -6.76 -1.65 6.14
N PRO A 20 -6.77 -2.58 5.18
CA PRO A 20 -6.08 -2.37 3.92
C PRO A 20 -6.94 -1.54 2.95
N ASP A 21 -7.05 -0.25 3.24
CA ASP A 21 -7.84 0.73 2.49
C ASP A 21 -7.09 1.34 1.30
N GLN A 22 -5.77 1.14 1.21
CA GLN A 22 -4.96 1.61 0.09
C GLN A 22 -4.99 0.57 -1.04
N VAL A 23 -5.86 0.80 -2.02
CA VAL A 23 -6.07 -0.10 -3.16
C VAL A 23 -5.21 0.31 -4.36
N CYS A 24 -4.68 -0.67 -5.09
CA CYS A 24 -3.99 -0.42 -6.37
C CYS A 24 -4.95 0.20 -7.41
N ASN A 25 -4.48 1.24 -8.10
CA ASN A 25 -5.29 1.99 -9.08
C ASN A 25 -5.54 1.25 -10.40
N ASP A 26 -4.76 0.20 -10.75
CA ASP A 26 -5.02 -0.57 -11.98
C ASP A 26 -6.28 -1.45 -11.75
N PRO A 27 -7.36 -1.27 -12.53
CA PRO A 27 -8.62 -2.00 -12.34
C PRO A 27 -8.50 -3.52 -12.48
N ARG A 28 -7.44 -4.01 -13.12
CA ARG A 28 -7.15 -5.45 -13.27
C ARG A 28 -6.35 -6.00 -12.09
N CYS A 29 -5.81 -5.14 -11.23
CA CYS A 29 -5.08 -5.52 -10.03
C CYS A 29 -5.97 -5.38 -8.80
N GLY A 30 -6.36 -4.14 -8.45
CA GLY A 30 -7.25 -3.86 -7.32
C GLY A 30 -6.79 -4.43 -5.96
N GLN A 31 -5.50 -4.74 -5.79
CA GLN A 31 -5.01 -5.34 -4.54
C GLN A 31 -5.05 -4.30 -3.41
N PRO A 32 -5.69 -4.62 -2.26
CA PRO A 32 -5.66 -3.77 -1.07
C PRO A 32 -4.37 -3.93 -0.25
N PHE A 33 -3.92 -2.84 0.36
CA PHE A 33 -2.77 -2.78 1.27
C PHE A 33 -3.07 -1.90 2.47
N HIS A 34 -2.50 -2.21 3.63
CA HIS A 34 -2.39 -1.22 4.71
C HIS A 34 -1.47 -0.09 4.24
N GLN A 35 -1.79 1.14 4.62
CA GLN A 35 -0.94 2.30 4.32
C GLN A 35 0.49 2.11 4.86
N ALA A 36 0.62 1.62 6.10
CA ALA A 36 1.91 1.37 6.73
C ALA A 36 2.73 0.31 5.96
N CYS A 37 2.13 -0.84 5.63
CA CYS A 37 2.82 -1.89 4.88
C CYS A 37 3.28 -1.42 3.51
N LEU A 38 2.41 -0.72 2.77
CA LEU A 38 2.78 -0.22 1.44
C LEU A 38 3.85 0.88 1.52
N TYR A 39 3.78 1.75 2.52
CA TYR A 39 4.79 2.78 2.75
C TYR A 39 6.16 2.16 3.05
N GLU A 40 6.22 1.20 3.98
CA GLU A 40 7.46 0.48 4.33
C GLU A 40 8.05 -0.30 3.17
N TRP A 41 7.20 -0.91 2.35
CA TRP A 41 7.63 -1.57 1.13
C TRP A 41 8.26 -0.57 0.15
N LEU A 42 7.52 0.49 -0.21
CA LEU A 42 7.95 1.44 -1.22
C LEU A 42 9.21 2.21 -0.81
N ARG A 43 9.36 2.59 0.46
CA ARG A 43 10.56 3.31 0.93
C ARG A 43 11.85 2.49 0.82
N GLY A 44 11.74 1.16 0.74
CA GLY A 44 12.88 0.25 0.54
C GLY A 44 13.32 0.12 -0.92
N LEU A 45 12.55 0.63 -1.89
CA LEU A 45 12.84 0.50 -3.31
C LEU A 45 13.60 1.73 -3.86
N PRO A 46 14.66 1.54 -4.66
CA PRO A 46 15.40 2.65 -5.27
C PRO A 46 14.62 3.38 -6.37
N SER A 47 13.59 2.74 -6.95
CA SER A 47 12.70 3.34 -7.94
C SER A 47 11.68 4.30 -7.33
N SER A 48 11.45 4.22 -6.02
CA SER A 48 10.47 5.06 -5.35
C SER A 48 10.90 6.52 -5.30
N ARG A 49 9.92 7.42 -5.28
CA ARG A 49 10.10 8.86 -5.11
C ARG A 49 9.24 9.32 -3.96
N GLN A 50 9.79 10.12 -3.06
CA GLN A 50 9.05 10.68 -1.94
C GLN A 50 8.93 12.19 -2.11
N SER A 51 7.73 12.72 -1.87
CA SER A 51 7.44 14.14 -1.80
C SER A 51 6.61 14.41 -0.55
N PHE A 52 7.17 15.14 0.41
CA PHE A 52 6.57 15.35 1.73
C PHE A 52 6.17 14.02 2.40
N SER A 53 4.87 13.85 2.69
CA SER A 53 4.26 12.66 3.28
C SER A 53 3.71 11.68 2.25
N VAL A 54 4.03 11.84 0.96
CA VAL A 54 3.54 10.98 -0.12
C VAL A 54 4.72 10.26 -0.77
N ILE A 55 4.60 8.94 -0.94
CA ILE A 55 5.56 8.13 -1.70
C ILE A 55 4.89 7.57 -2.95
N PHE A 56 5.62 7.65 -4.06
CA PHE A 56 5.26 7.17 -5.38
C PHE A 56 6.18 6.00 -5.72
N GLY A 57 5.63 4.91 -6.22
CA GLY A 57 6.40 3.77 -6.70
C GLY A 57 5.53 2.79 -7.47
N ASP A 58 5.92 1.53 -7.49
CA ASP A 58 5.23 0.50 -8.27
C ASP A 58 4.51 -0.51 -7.37
N CYS A 59 3.30 -0.89 -7.76
CA CYS A 59 2.49 -1.88 -7.05
C CYS A 59 3.24 -3.23 -6.96
N PRO A 60 3.34 -3.86 -5.77
CA PRO A 60 4.05 -5.13 -5.60
C PRO A 60 3.50 -6.29 -6.45
N TYR A 61 2.26 -6.17 -6.95
CA TYR A 61 1.56 -7.24 -7.66
C TYR A 61 1.54 -7.08 -9.18
N CYS A 62 1.34 -5.85 -9.68
CA CYS A 62 1.15 -5.60 -11.11
C CYS A 62 2.21 -4.67 -11.71
N SER A 63 3.14 -4.17 -10.90
CA SER A 63 4.19 -3.22 -11.29
C SER A 63 3.67 -1.95 -11.96
N LYS A 64 2.40 -1.59 -11.73
CA LYS A 64 1.82 -0.32 -12.17
C LYS A 64 2.02 0.75 -11.11
N PRO A 65 2.06 2.04 -11.50
CA PRO A 65 2.24 3.13 -10.56
C PRO A 65 1.20 3.10 -9.44
N ILE A 66 1.66 3.25 -8.20
CA ILE A 66 0.84 3.36 -6.99
C ILE A 66 1.41 4.46 -6.10
N THR A 67 0.54 5.10 -5.35
CA THR A 67 0.87 6.20 -4.44
C THR A 67 0.28 5.90 -3.08
N VAL A 68 1.03 6.14 -2.02
CA VAL A 68 0.52 6.09 -0.64
C VAL A 68 0.92 7.34 0.12
N LYS A 69 -0.02 7.86 0.90
CA LYS A 69 0.19 8.97 1.81
C LYS A 69 0.41 8.40 3.21
N MET A 70 1.52 8.74 3.85
CA MET A 70 1.75 8.44 5.24
C MET A 70 0.77 9.25 6.08
N ALA A 71 -0.20 8.57 6.70
CA ALA A 71 -0.99 9.18 7.76
C ALA A 71 -0.09 9.45 8.97
N PRO A 72 -0.27 10.57 9.68
CA PRO A 72 0.38 10.75 10.97
C PRO A 72 -0.08 9.61 11.88
N GLN A 73 0.87 8.77 12.31
CA GLN A 73 0.63 7.84 13.40
C GLN A 73 0.19 8.68 14.60
N LYS A 74 -1.03 8.44 15.09
CA LYS A 74 -1.49 9.08 16.33
C LYS A 74 -0.63 8.49 17.45
N SER A 75 0.25 9.33 18.00
CA SER A 75 1.00 9.03 19.21
C SER A 75 0.10 8.95 20.44
#